data_AF-A0A938KPH6-F1
#
_entry.id   AF-A0A938KPH6-F1
#
_cell.length_a   1.000
_cell.length_b   1.000
_cell.length_c   1.000
_cell.angle_alpha   90.00
_cell.angle_beta   90.00
_cell.angle_gamma   90.00
#
_symmetry.space_group_name_H-M   'P 1'
#
loop_
_entity.id
_entity.type
_entity.pdbx_description
1 polymer ?
#
loop_
_entity_poly.entity_id
_entity_poly.type
_entity_poly.pdbx_seq_one_letter_code
_entity_poly.pdbx_strand_id
1 'polypeptide(L)'
;MRSVCGAFLTVVVVASAIGLAPRDGAAQITPDSIRPYLVFRPVDESWFVAANRGKRMLLDIGRVDLEVRKDSAVATAYRTAVAERSPITVGTTFQLRGPWGSEAVTAQAVDTWNGRIVLVLQGSAVMDSLAQRTATVVASVTTAKGPNASACVREPLTADEKKRVQVVRDSLVKVLRAAGLPPYPRLASRVTSASSEVAGCFDRATIALVVSLRTPTLEWTRQRLVLIDAKGMVRAVPLEDFRLKVHDLLHALDADGDGVDDLAAIGRTERGGATSILRFDRAARRFTRLASGFAWEDR
;
A
#
# COMPACT_ATOMS: atom_id res chain seq x y z
N MET A 1 29.59 -92.08 -43.37
CA MET A 1 28.42 -91.86 -44.24
C MET A 1 28.03 -90.39 -44.16
N ARG A 2 27.74 -89.79 -45.32
CA ARG A 2 27.52 -88.36 -45.57
C ARG A 2 26.21 -87.83 -44.95
N SER A 3 26.21 -86.57 -44.50
CA SER A 3 25.12 -85.57 -44.66
C SER A 3 25.60 -84.26 -44.00
N VAL A 4 25.99 -83.19 -44.71
CA VAL A 4 25.25 -82.22 -45.56
C VAL A 4 24.47 -81.15 -44.77
N CYS A 5 24.96 -79.91 -44.93
CA CYS A 5 24.34 -78.58 -44.99
C CYS A 5 23.35 -78.05 -43.94
N GLY A 6 23.63 -76.79 -43.56
CA GLY A 6 22.64 -75.82 -43.07
C GLY A 6 23.31 -74.48 -42.73
N ALA A 7 23.63 -73.67 -43.73
CA ALA A 7 24.10 -72.29 -43.53
C ALA A 7 22.90 -71.36 -43.33
N PHE A 8 22.79 -70.74 -42.14
CA PHE A 8 21.83 -69.67 -41.86
C PHE A 8 22.46 -68.31 -42.14
N LEU A 9 21.86 -67.57 -43.07
CA LEU A 9 22.16 -66.16 -43.35
C LEU A 9 21.53 -65.30 -42.25
N THR A 10 22.35 -64.56 -41.49
CA THR A 10 21.85 -63.55 -40.53
C THR A 10 21.76 -62.21 -41.23
N VAL A 11 20.54 -61.69 -41.40
CA VAL A 11 20.30 -60.31 -41.86
C VAL A 11 20.45 -59.37 -40.66
N VAL A 12 21.47 -58.52 -40.69
CA VAL A 12 21.64 -57.43 -39.71
C VAL A 12 20.75 -56.27 -40.14
N VAL A 13 19.64 -56.06 -39.43
CA VAL A 13 18.85 -54.82 -39.54
C VAL A 13 19.53 -53.76 -38.69
N VAL A 14 20.22 -52.82 -39.34
CA VAL A 14 20.71 -51.61 -38.67
C VAL A 14 19.54 -50.67 -38.49
N ALA A 15 18.87 -50.76 -37.34
CA ALA A 15 17.94 -49.73 -36.91
C ALA A 15 18.74 -48.47 -36.58
N SER A 16 18.76 -47.51 -37.50
CA SER A 16 19.26 -46.17 -37.22
C SER A 16 18.30 -45.51 -36.24
N ALA A 17 18.67 -45.51 -34.96
CA ALA A 17 18.02 -44.67 -33.97
C ALA A 17 18.34 -43.21 -34.32
N ILE A 18 17.43 -42.56 -35.04
CA ILE A 18 17.37 -41.10 -35.10
C ILE A 18 17.05 -40.66 -33.67
N GLY A 19 18.09 -40.33 -32.91
CA GLY A 19 17.97 -39.68 -31.63
C GLY A 19 17.26 -38.35 -31.84
N LEU A 20 15.94 -38.34 -31.66
CA LEU A 20 15.19 -37.13 -31.36
C LEU A 20 15.75 -36.60 -30.05
N ALA A 21 16.66 -35.64 -30.14
CA ALA A 21 17.03 -34.82 -29.00
C ALA A 21 15.74 -34.26 -28.38
N PRO A 22 15.54 -34.38 -27.06
CA PRO A 22 14.40 -33.74 -26.42
C PRO A 22 14.51 -32.23 -26.68
N ARG A 23 13.50 -31.67 -27.34
CA ARG A 23 13.29 -30.22 -27.40
C ARG A 23 12.80 -29.74 -26.04
N ASP A 24 13.66 -29.78 -25.04
CA ASP A 24 13.41 -29.13 -23.76
C ASP A 24 13.92 -27.69 -23.84
N GLY A 25 13.12 -26.87 -24.50
CA GLY A 25 13.31 -25.42 -24.59
C GLY A 25 12.36 -24.66 -23.66
N ALA A 26 12.06 -25.19 -22.48
CA ALA A 26 11.51 -24.35 -21.42
C ALA A 26 12.66 -23.45 -20.93
N ALA A 27 12.65 -22.17 -21.30
CA ALA A 27 13.65 -21.22 -20.84
C ALA A 27 13.82 -21.34 -19.31
N GLN A 28 15.03 -21.65 -18.86
CA GLN A 28 15.30 -21.86 -17.45
C GLN A 28 14.96 -20.58 -16.68
N ILE A 29 14.09 -20.70 -15.69
CA ILE A 29 13.66 -19.58 -14.86
C ILE A 29 14.83 -19.20 -13.96
N THR A 30 15.41 -18.03 -14.22
CA THR A 30 16.58 -17.49 -13.52
C THR A 30 16.27 -16.11 -12.93
N PRO A 31 17.05 -15.63 -11.94
CA PRO A 31 16.89 -14.28 -11.42
C PRO A 31 16.93 -13.22 -12.53
N ASP A 32 17.85 -13.37 -13.49
CA ASP A 32 18.01 -12.47 -14.64
C ASP A 32 16.75 -12.40 -15.51
N SER A 33 16.07 -13.52 -15.72
CA SER A 33 14.81 -13.56 -16.48
C SER A 33 13.63 -12.85 -15.79
N ILE A 34 13.68 -12.68 -14.46
CA ILE A 34 12.63 -12.02 -13.68
C ILE A 34 12.90 -10.51 -13.51
N ARG A 35 14.16 -10.09 -13.50
CA ARG A 35 14.56 -8.69 -13.27
C ARG A 35 13.77 -7.65 -14.07
N PRO A 36 13.45 -7.84 -15.37
CA PRO A 36 12.69 -6.85 -16.15
C PRO A 36 11.28 -6.56 -15.60
N TYR A 37 10.72 -7.45 -14.78
CA TYR A 37 9.40 -7.31 -14.18
C TYR A 37 9.43 -6.64 -12.80
N LEU A 38 10.62 -6.31 -12.26
CA LEU A 38 10.79 -5.73 -10.94
C LEU A 38 10.99 -4.21 -11.05
N VAL A 39 10.15 -3.46 -10.34
CA VAL A 39 10.26 -2.01 -10.25
C VAL A 39 10.35 -1.62 -8.78
N PHE A 40 11.53 -1.20 -8.34
CA PHE A 40 11.73 -0.71 -6.98
C PHE A 40 11.35 0.76 -6.85
N ARG A 41 11.14 1.20 -5.61
CA ARG A 41 11.06 2.62 -5.29
C ARG A 41 12.39 3.33 -5.62
N PRO A 42 12.35 4.66 -5.86
CA PRO A 42 13.57 5.45 -6.04
C PRO A 42 14.54 5.27 -4.87
N VAL A 43 15.84 5.31 -5.16
CA VAL A 43 16.91 5.09 -4.17
C VAL A 43 17.02 6.21 -3.13
N ASP A 44 16.52 7.39 -3.46
CA ASP A 44 16.46 8.58 -2.63
C ASP A 44 15.15 8.70 -1.83
N GLU A 45 14.21 7.75 -2.00
CA GLU A 45 13.00 7.68 -1.20
C GLU A 45 13.36 7.39 0.27
N SER A 46 13.04 8.33 1.16
CA SER A 46 13.33 8.22 2.59
C SER A 46 12.13 7.78 3.44
N TRP A 47 10.93 7.80 2.84
CA TRP A 47 9.66 7.52 3.51
C TRP A 47 8.87 6.46 2.76
N PHE A 48 8.45 5.43 3.49
CA PHE A 48 7.71 4.32 2.94
C PHE A 48 6.43 4.09 3.73
N VAL A 49 5.52 3.35 3.12
CA VAL A 49 4.28 2.92 3.77
C VAL A 49 4.43 1.47 4.21
N ALA A 50 4.21 1.23 5.50
CA ALA A 50 3.89 -0.08 6.02
C ALA A 50 2.38 -0.20 6.27
N ALA A 51 1.84 -1.39 6.04
CA ALA A 51 0.45 -1.68 6.35
C ALA A 51 0.26 -3.14 6.74
N ASN A 52 -0.73 -3.40 7.59
CA ASN A 52 -1.05 -4.78 7.91
C ASN A 52 -1.76 -5.46 6.74
N ARG A 53 -1.26 -6.62 6.33
CA ARG A 53 -1.79 -7.43 5.23
C ARG A 53 -1.58 -8.90 5.55
N GLY A 54 -2.63 -9.70 5.41
CA GLY A 54 -2.58 -11.11 5.80
C GLY A 54 -2.09 -11.31 7.24
N LYS A 55 -2.54 -10.46 8.17
CA LYS A 55 -2.18 -10.47 9.61
C LYS A 55 -0.70 -10.19 9.93
N ARG A 56 0.08 -9.68 8.98
CA ARG A 56 1.49 -9.30 9.15
C ARG A 56 1.68 -7.82 8.81
N MET A 57 2.65 -7.16 9.43
CA MET A 57 3.06 -5.82 9.00
C MET A 57 3.98 -5.95 7.79
N LEU A 58 3.55 -5.40 6.65
CA LEU A 58 4.32 -5.44 5.41
C LEU A 58 4.76 -4.02 5.05
N LEU A 59 5.94 -3.89 4.47
CA LEU A 59 6.49 -2.65 3.93
C LEU A 59 6.49 -2.72 2.40
N ASP A 60 5.85 -1.76 1.72
CA ASP A 60 5.86 -1.69 0.25
C ASP A 60 7.14 -1.03 -0.26
N ILE A 61 7.95 -1.79 -1.00
CA ILE A 61 9.23 -1.34 -1.58
C ILE A 61 9.23 -1.34 -3.10
N GLY A 62 8.12 -1.71 -3.76
CA GLY A 62 8.09 -1.78 -5.21
C GLY A 62 6.92 -2.56 -5.80
N ARG A 63 6.98 -2.78 -7.11
CA ARG A 63 6.00 -3.51 -7.91
C ARG A 63 6.68 -4.68 -8.62
N VAL A 64 5.96 -5.78 -8.76
CA VAL A 64 6.34 -6.92 -9.60
C VAL A 64 5.22 -7.19 -10.60
N ASP A 65 5.55 -7.09 -11.89
CA ASP A 65 4.62 -7.27 -13.02
C ASP A 65 4.63 -8.73 -13.52
N LEU A 66 4.70 -9.68 -12.58
CA LEU A 66 4.76 -11.11 -12.84
C LEU A 66 4.00 -11.87 -11.76
N GLU A 67 3.35 -12.97 -12.13
CA GLU A 67 2.72 -13.88 -11.17
C GLU A 67 3.80 -14.75 -10.51
N VAL A 68 4.15 -14.42 -9.27
CA VAL A 68 5.28 -15.05 -8.56
C VAL A 68 4.86 -16.29 -7.77
N ARG A 69 3.60 -16.38 -7.32
CA ARG A 69 3.21 -17.34 -6.27
C ARG A 69 2.82 -18.72 -6.80
N LYS A 70 2.53 -18.84 -8.10
CA LYS A 70 2.04 -20.10 -8.70
C LYS A 70 3.14 -21.13 -8.94
N ASP A 71 4.38 -20.69 -9.16
CA ASP A 71 5.51 -21.53 -9.53
C ASP A 71 6.66 -21.33 -8.54
N SER A 72 7.15 -22.42 -7.94
CA SER A 72 8.22 -22.39 -6.94
C SER A 72 9.57 -21.97 -7.50
N ALA A 73 9.86 -22.26 -8.78
CA ALA A 73 11.06 -21.80 -9.48
C ALA A 73 11.00 -20.29 -9.70
N VAL A 74 9.84 -19.76 -10.14
CA VAL A 74 9.61 -18.31 -10.24
C VAL A 74 9.76 -17.65 -8.87
N ALA A 75 9.13 -18.20 -7.83
CA ALA A 75 9.21 -17.65 -6.49
C ALA A 75 10.64 -17.59 -5.95
N THR A 76 11.46 -18.60 -6.26
CA THR A 76 12.87 -18.65 -5.84
C THR A 76 13.71 -17.64 -6.61
N ALA A 77 13.61 -17.63 -7.94
CA ALA A 77 14.32 -16.66 -8.77
C ALA A 77 13.92 -15.21 -8.44
N TYR A 78 12.65 -14.97 -8.09
CA TYR A 78 12.15 -13.68 -7.62
C TYR A 78 12.85 -13.23 -6.34
N ARG A 79 12.90 -14.09 -5.31
CA ARG A 79 13.55 -13.75 -4.03
C ARG A 79 15.03 -13.44 -4.22
N THR A 80 15.72 -14.22 -5.04
CA THR A 80 17.13 -13.97 -5.38
C THR A 80 17.31 -12.64 -6.12
N ALA A 81 16.49 -12.37 -7.15
CA ALA A 81 16.56 -11.12 -7.91
C ALA A 81 16.28 -9.89 -7.04
N VAL A 82 15.33 -9.98 -6.09
CA VAL A 82 15.06 -8.91 -5.13
C VAL A 82 16.24 -8.71 -4.18
N ALA A 83 16.82 -9.79 -3.64
CA ALA A 83 17.97 -9.69 -2.74
C ALA A 83 19.19 -9.03 -3.39
N GLU A 84 19.40 -9.26 -4.69
CA GLU A 84 20.53 -8.70 -5.45
C GLU A 84 20.34 -7.23 -5.87
N ARG A 85 19.10 -6.76 -6.01
CA ARG A 85 18.79 -5.48 -6.68
C ARG A 85 18.02 -4.49 -5.85
N SER A 86 17.33 -4.93 -4.80
CA SER A 86 16.57 -4.03 -3.96
C SER A 86 17.51 -3.03 -3.27
N PRO A 87 17.18 -1.73 -3.27
CA PRO A 87 17.91 -0.75 -2.47
C PRO A 87 17.75 -0.99 -0.95
N ILE A 88 16.75 -1.81 -0.58
CA ILE A 88 16.43 -2.15 0.80
C ILE A 88 16.50 -3.66 0.98
N THR A 89 17.39 -4.13 1.83
CA THR A 89 17.67 -5.56 2.02
C THR A 89 17.01 -6.13 3.27
N VAL A 90 16.84 -7.45 3.29
CA VAL A 90 16.54 -8.20 4.52
C VAL A 90 17.65 -7.95 5.54
N GLY A 91 17.27 -7.76 6.80
CA GLY A 91 18.15 -7.33 7.88
C GLY A 91 18.21 -5.82 8.08
N THR A 92 17.70 -5.01 7.15
CA THR A 92 17.61 -3.55 7.33
C THR A 92 16.70 -3.22 8.50
N THR A 93 17.18 -2.34 9.38
CA THR A 93 16.40 -1.78 10.49
C THR A 93 15.77 -0.46 10.07
N PHE A 94 14.51 -0.25 10.46
CA PHE A 94 13.77 0.97 10.21
C PHE A 94 13.19 1.52 11.50
N GLN A 95 12.89 2.81 11.47
CA GLN A 95 11.97 3.42 12.39
C GLN A 95 10.55 3.30 11.80
N LEU A 96 9.69 2.56 12.49
CA LEU A 96 8.26 2.46 12.20
C LEU A 96 7.50 3.44 13.10
N ARG A 97 6.53 4.16 12.55
CA ARG A 97 5.60 5.00 13.33
C ARG A 97 4.17 4.70 12.92
N GLY A 98 3.33 4.38 13.88
CA GLY A 98 1.92 4.07 13.68
C GLY A 98 1.04 4.68 14.77
N PRO A 99 -0.26 4.37 14.79
CA PRO A 99 -1.18 4.90 15.81
C PRO A 99 -0.81 4.50 17.25
N TRP A 100 0.05 3.49 17.44
CA TRP A 100 0.55 3.04 18.74
C TRP A 100 1.84 3.74 19.19
N GLY A 101 2.37 4.66 18.39
CA GLY A 101 3.67 5.32 18.62
C GLY A 101 4.74 4.80 17.68
N SER A 102 5.99 4.77 18.17
CA SER A 102 7.17 4.53 17.35
C SER A 102 8.00 3.37 17.89
N GLU A 103 8.51 2.51 17.01
CA GLU A 103 9.42 1.43 17.38
C GLU A 103 10.42 1.11 16.26
N ALA A 104 11.55 0.52 16.62
CA ALA A 104 12.50 -0.01 15.65
C ALA A 104 12.04 -1.39 15.19
N VAL A 105 12.05 -1.63 13.88
CA VAL A 105 11.66 -2.90 13.26
C VAL A 105 12.72 -3.37 12.27
N THR A 106 12.78 -4.67 12.01
CA THR A 106 13.74 -5.25 11.07
C THR A 106 13.01 -5.97 9.95
N ALA A 107 13.46 -5.78 8.71
CA ALA A 107 12.98 -6.58 7.57
C ALA A 107 13.48 -8.02 7.71
N GLN A 108 12.57 -8.98 7.84
CA GLN A 108 12.92 -10.40 7.99
C GLN A 108 12.94 -11.17 6.69
N ALA A 109 12.04 -10.83 5.76
CA ALA A 109 11.84 -11.60 4.56
C ALA A 109 11.28 -10.74 3.43
N VAL A 110 11.46 -11.20 2.21
CA VAL A 110 10.79 -10.69 1.01
C VAL A 110 9.55 -11.54 0.74
N ASP A 111 8.43 -10.89 0.46
CA ASP A 111 7.19 -11.52 -0.02
C ASP A 111 6.62 -10.69 -1.19
N THR A 112 5.48 -11.10 -1.70
CA THR A 112 4.66 -10.36 -2.65
C THR A 112 3.28 -10.09 -2.06
N TRP A 113 2.64 -8.98 -2.41
CA TRP A 113 1.24 -8.74 -2.05
C TRP A 113 0.52 -8.00 -3.17
N ASN A 114 -0.44 -8.64 -3.84
CA ASN A 114 -1.21 -8.04 -4.95
C ASN A 114 -0.30 -7.33 -5.99
N GLY A 115 0.75 -8.00 -6.47
CA GLY A 115 1.70 -7.41 -7.42
C GLY A 115 2.68 -6.40 -6.82
N ARG A 116 2.73 -6.26 -5.49
CA ARG A 116 3.72 -5.44 -4.77
C ARG A 116 4.89 -6.28 -4.31
N ILE A 117 6.10 -5.74 -4.38
CA ILE A 117 7.29 -6.25 -3.70
C ILE A 117 7.22 -5.72 -2.28
N VAL A 118 7.22 -6.63 -1.29
CA VAL A 118 7.07 -6.23 0.11
C VAL A 118 8.12 -6.87 0.99
N LEU A 119 8.50 -6.17 2.05
CA LEU A 119 9.29 -6.72 3.15
C LEU A 119 8.35 -7.07 4.30
N VAL A 120 8.53 -8.26 4.88
CA VAL A 120 7.87 -8.67 6.12
C VAL A 120 8.64 -8.06 7.27
N LEU A 121 7.98 -7.23 8.08
CA LEU A 121 8.59 -6.57 9.21
C LEU A 121 8.42 -7.39 10.49
N GLN A 122 9.48 -7.44 11.30
CA GLN A 122 9.44 -7.91 12.68
C GLN A 122 9.58 -6.72 13.63
N GLY A 123 8.64 -6.61 14.55
CA GLY A 123 8.62 -5.60 15.60
C GLY A 123 8.19 -6.20 16.92
N SER A 124 7.54 -5.38 17.74
CA SER A 124 7.02 -5.73 19.05
C SER A 124 5.76 -6.58 18.99
N ALA A 125 5.46 -7.27 20.10
CA ALA A 125 4.19 -8.00 20.26
C ALA A 125 2.95 -7.08 20.17
N VAL A 126 3.10 -5.79 20.47
CA VAL A 126 2.02 -4.80 20.34
C VAL A 126 1.69 -4.58 18.87
N MET A 127 2.70 -4.34 18.03
CA MET A 127 2.54 -4.24 16.58
C MET A 127 1.91 -5.51 16.01
N ASP A 128 2.40 -6.68 16.39
CA ASP A 128 1.89 -7.95 15.88
C ASP A 128 0.42 -8.17 16.27
N SER A 129 0.06 -7.88 17.53
CA SER A 129 -1.33 -7.95 18.00
C SER A 129 -2.25 -6.99 17.22
N LEU A 130 -1.79 -5.76 16.96
CA LEU A 130 -2.54 -4.78 16.16
C LEU A 130 -2.69 -5.23 14.71
N ALA A 131 -1.62 -5.75 14.11
CA ALA A 131 -1.65 -6.26 12.74
C ALA A 131 -2.62 -7.44 12.58
N GLN A 132 -2.85 -8.22 13.64
CA GLN A 132 -3.79 -9.34 13.67
C GLN A 132 -5.25 -8.92 13.90
N ARG A 133 -5.50 -7.88 14.70
CA ARG A 133 -6.85 -7.54 15.20
C ARG A 133 -7.55 -6.44 14.40
N THR A 134 -6.80 -5.50 13.83
CA THR A 134 -7.38 -4.32 13.18
C THR A 134 -7.41 -4.51 11.66
N ALA A 135 -8.56 -4.28 11.02
CA ALA A 135 -8.74 -4.57 9.60
C ALA A 135 -7.82 -3.74 8.67
N THR A 136 -7.39 -2.55 9.09
CA THR A 136 -6.44 -1.73 8.33
C THR A 136 -5.62 -0.85 9.27
N VAL A 137 -4.36 -1.21 9.44
CA VAL A 137 -3.32 -0.48 10.15
C VAL A 137 -2.31 -0.02 9.12
N VAL A 138 -1.92 1.24 9.22
CA VAL A 138 -1.01 1.93 8.31
C VAL A 138 -0.02 2.70 9.15
N ALA A 139 1.24 2.63 8.76
CA ALA A 139 2.36 3.20 9.47
C ALA A 139 3.36 3.80 8.48
N SER A 140 4.05 4.86 8.90
CA SER A 140 5.20 5.36 8.16
C SER A 140 6.43 4.58 8.53
N VAL A 141 7.32 4.43 7.56
CA VAL A 141 8.63 3.80 7.73
C VAL A 141 9.69 4.73 7.20
N THR A 142 10.75 4.91 7.96
CA THR A 142 11.95 5.61 7.50
C THR A 142 13.20 4.89 7.98
N THR A 143 14.29 5.02 7.23
CA THR A 143 15.63 4.58 7.63
C THR A 143 16.31 5.61 8.54
N ALA A 144 15.82 6.86 8.56
CA ALA A 144 16.37 7.92 9.39
C ALA A 144 15.85 7.85 10.83
N LYS A 145 16.72 8.15 11.80
CA LYS A 145 16.26 8.46 13.17
C LYS A 145 15.65 9.85 13.16
N GLY A 146 14.32 9.93 13.21
CA GLY A 146 13.60 11.18 13.38
C GLY A 146 13.55 11.61 14.86
N PRO A 147 13.15 12.88 15.12
CA PRO A 147 12.82 13.32 16.47
C PRO A 147 11.75 12.41 17.10
N ASN A 148 11.80 12.26 18.41
CA ASN A 148 10.79 11.52 19.18
C ASN A 148 10.09 12.52 20.09
N ALA A 149 9.18 13.31 19.50
CA ALA A 149 8.25 14.10 20.28
C ALA A 149 7.33 13.18 21.13
N SER A 150 6.78 13.74 22.21
CA SER A 150 5.82 13.03 23.04
C SER A 150 4.59 12.66 22.22
N ALA A 151 4.18 11.39 22.29
CA ALA A 151 3.04 10.90 21.54
C ALA A 151 1.74 11.64 21.94
N CYS A 152 0.99 12.09 20.93
CA CYS A 152 -0.38 12.56 21.09
C CYS A 152 -1.28 11.45 21.66
N VAL A 153 -2.20 11.82 22.55
CA VAL A 153 -3.27 10.95 23.03
C VAL A 153 -4.44 10.99 22.05
N ARG A 154 -4.69 9.87 21.36
CA ARG A 154 -5.69 9.74 20.28
C ARG A 154 -6.94 9.02 20.79
N GLU A 155 -7.60 9.62 21.75
CA GLU A 155 -8.81 9.03 22.35
C GLU A 155 -9.96 8.95 21.35
N PRO A 156 -10.80 7.90 21.43
CA PRO A 156 -12.02 7.85 20.63
C PRO A 156 -12.92 9.06 20.88
N LEU A 157 -13.57 9.54 19.82
CA LEU A 157 -14.50 10.67 19.94
C LEU A 157 -15.61 10.40 20.96
N THR A 158 -15.81 11.37 21.85
CA THR A 158 -16.92 11.41 22.79
C THR A 158 -18.26 11.52 22.05
N ALA A 159 -19.37 11.24 22.74
CA ALA A 159 -20.70 11.35 22.14
C ALA A 159 -21.02 12.76 21.64
N ASP A 160 -20.58 13.80 22.36
CA ASP A 160 -20.83 15.19 21.97
C ASP A 160 -19.95 15.65 20.81
N GLU A 161 -18.69 15.19 20.76
CA GLU A 161 -17.85 15.39 19.59
C GLU A 161 -18.43 14.71 18.35
N LYS A 162 -18.96 13.48 18.47
CA LYS A 162 -19.64 12.79 17.36
C LYS A 162 -20.85 13.58 16.84
N LYS A 163 -21.68 14.13 17.72
CA LYS A 163 -22.80 15.00 17.33
C LYS A 163 -22.30 16.25 16.59
N ARG A 164 -21.22 16.87 17.10
CA ARG A 164 -20.63 18.05 16.46
C ARG A 164 -20.08 17.71 15.07
N VAL A 165 -19.33 16.62 14.95
CA VAL A 165 -18.82 16.11 13.67
C VAL A 165 -19.97 15.86 12.69
N GLN A 166 -21.08 15.28 13.14
CA GLN A 166 -22.26 15.08 12.32
C GLN A 166 -22.83 16.41 11.78
N VAL A 167 -22.99 17.43 12.62
CA VAL A 167 -23.47 18.76 12.19
C VAL A 167 -22.52 19.39 11.15
N VAL A 168 -21.21 19.32 11.39
CA VAL A 168 -20.20 19.83 10.45
C VAL A 168 -20.22 19.06 9.14
N ARG A 169 -20.31 17.73 9.19
CA ARG A 169 -20.42 16.85 8.03
C ARG A 169 -21.63 17.22 7.17
N ASP A 170 -22.80 17.32 7.78
CA ASP A 170 -24.05 17.60 7.05
C ASP A 170 -24.00 19.00 6.42
N SER A 171 -23.35 19.96 7.10
CA SER A 171 -23.08 21.30 6.55
C SER A 171 -22.12 21.27 5.36
N LEU A 172 -21.03 20.49 5.45
CA LEU A 172 -20.07 20.32 4.36
C LEU A 172 -20.69 19.63 3.14
N VAL A 173 -21.59 18.67 3.34
CA VAL A 173 -22.36 18.07 2.23
C VAL A 173 -23.16 19.13 1.49
N LYS A 174 -23.85 20.03 2.21
CA LYS A 174 -24.59 21.15 1.59
C LYS A 174 -23.66 22.08 0.83
N VAL A 175 -22.53 22.47 1.41
CA VAL A 175 -21.52 23.33 0.75
C VAL A 175 -21.00 22.69 -0.53
N LEU A 176 -20.63 21.40 -0.48
CA LEU A 176 -20.13 20.66 -1.63
C LEU A 176 -21.16 20.57 -2.76
N ARG A 177 -22.45 20.36 -2.43
CA ARG A 177 -23.54 20.32 -3.42
C ARG A 177 -23.82 21.70 -4.00
N ALA A 178 -23.81 22.74 -3.18
CA ALA A 178 -24.03 24.13 -3.61
C ALA A 178 -22.94 24.62 -4.56
N ALA A 179 -21.71 24.13 -4.42
CA ALA A 179 -20.63 24.44 -5.36
C ALA A 179 -20.87 23.85 -6.77
N GLY A 180 -21.87 22.98 -6.95
CA GLY A 180 -22.23 22.37 -8.24
C GLY A 180 -22.08 20.84 -8.29
N LEU A 181 -22.82 20.24 -9.22
CA LEU A 181 -22.79 18.83 -9.57
C LEU A 181 -21.97 18.60 -10.85
N PRO A 182 -21.62 17.36 -11.22
CA PRO A 182 -20.98 17.09 -12.51
C PRO A 182 -21.85 17.62 -13.67
N PRO A 183 -21.23 18.13 -14.75
CA PRO A 183 -21.96 18.72 -15.88
C PRO A 183 -22.76 17.68 -16.68
N TYR A 184 -22.44 16.39 -16.54
CA TYR A 184 -23.08 15.32 -17.28
C TYR A 184 -24.25 14.73 -16.46
N PRO A 185 -25.49 14.74 -16.99
CA PRO A 185 -26.68 14.23 -16.28
C PRO A 185 -26.54 12.78 -15.80
N ARG A 186 -25.88 11.92 -16.60
CA ARG A 186 -25.61 10.50 -16.24
C ARG A 186 -24.81 10.35 -14.94
N LEU A 187 -23.95 11.32 -14.62
CA LEU A 187 -23.14 11.34 -13.42
C LEU A 187 -23.87 12.02 -12.26
N ALA A 188 -24.63 13.08 -12.54
CA ALA A 188 -25.33 13.87 -11.54
C ALA A 188 -26.30 13.02 -10.71
N SER A 189 -27.03 12.11 -11.35
CA SER A 189 -27.96 11.19 -10.69
C SER A 189 -27.29 10.10 -9.84
N ARG A 190 -25.97 9.93 -9.97
CA ARG A 190 -25.19 8.88 -9.29
C ARG A 190 -24.29 9.43 -8.18
N VAL A 191 -24.34 10.72 -7.89
CA VAL A 191 -23.49 11.34 -6.87
C VAL A 191 -23.95 10.96 -5.46
N THR A 192 -23.10 10.28 -4.72
CA THR A 192 -23.29 9.99 -3.30
C THR A 192 -22.34 10.82 -2.44
N SER A 193 -22.70 11.03 -1.17
CA SER A 193 -21.82 11.62 -0.18
C SER A 193 -21.19 10.54 0.68
N ALA A 194 -19.94 10.74 1.06
CA ALA A 194 -19.26 9.90 2.04
C ALA A 194 -18.37 10.76 2.95
N SER A 195 -18.11 10.26 4.15
CA SER A 195 -17.26 10.93 5.12
C SER A 195 -16.43 9.93 5.92
N SER A 196 -15.34 10.42 6.48
CA SER A 196 -14.52 9.71 7.45
C SER A 196 -13.90 10.72 8.40
N GLU A 197 -13.77 10.34 9.65
CA GLU A 197 -13.23 11.18 10.72
C GLU A 197 -12.23 10.41 11.56
N VAL A 198 -11.25 11.15 12.10
CA VAL A 198 -10.26 10.61 13.03
C VAL A 198 -9.96 11.61 14.13
N ALA A 199 -9.73 11.11 15.33
CA ALA A 199 -9.18 11.89 16.44
C ALA A 199 -7.65 11.94 16.32
N GLY A 200 -7.05 13.08 16.66
CA GLY A 200 -5.60 13.30 16.62
C GLY A 200 -5.21 14.68 17.12
N CYS A 201 -3.92 15.01 17.07
CA CYS A 201 -3.40 16.32 17.49
C CYS A 201 -2.92 17.13 16.27
N PHE A 202 -3.79 17.96 15.70
CA PHE A 202 -3.50 18.78 14.52
C PHE A 202 -3.32 20.25 14.92
N ASP A 203 -2.23 20.54 15.63
CA ASP A 203 -1.98 21.84 16.28
C ASP A 203 -3.05 22.14 17.35
N ARG A 204 -3.99 23.07 17.11
CA ARG A 204 -5.10 23.35 18.05
C ARG A 204 -6.31 22.45 17.86
N ALA A 205 -6.36 21.68 16.78
CA ALA A 205 -7.50 20.85 16.44
C ALA A 205 -7.33 19.41 16.92
N THR A 206 -8.43 18.79 17.33
CA THR A 206 -8.45 17.43 17.88
C THR A 206 -9.09 16.41 16.94
N ILE A 207 -9.74 16.88 15.88
CA ILE A 207 -10.50 16.03 14.95
C ILE A 207 -10.19 16.46 13.52
N ALA A 208 -9.88 15.49 12.66
CA ALA A 208 -9.89 15.67 11.22
C ALA A 208 -11.14 15.01 10.64
N LEU A 209 -11.86 15.75 9.80
CA LEU A 209 -13.05 15.26 9.10
C LEU A 209 -12.86 15.50 7.61
N VAL A 210 -13.04 14.44 6.84
CA VAL A 210 -13.11 14.49 5.38
C VAL A 210 -14.53 14.19 4.94
N VAL A 211 -15.04 15.02 4.04
CA VAL A 211 -16.31 14.82 3.36
C VAL A 211 -16.08 14.87 1.86
N SER A 212 -16.66 13.92 1.14
CA SER A 212 -16.60 13.87 -0.31
C SER A 212 -17.98 13.70 -0.94
N LEU A 213 -18.16 14.30 -2.10
CA LEU A 213 -19.18 13.91 -3.08
C LEU A 213 -18.47 13.15 -4.20
N ARG A 214 -18.98 11.99 -4.56
CA ARG A 214 -18.32 11.12 -5.53
C ARG A 214 -19.31 10.29 -6.32
N THR A 215 -18.98 10.01 -7.57
CA THR A 215 -19.64 8.96 -8.35
C THR A 215 -19.04 7.60 -8.00
N PRO A 216 -19.74 6.48 -8.25
CA PRO A 216 -19.21 5.15 -7.94
C PRO A 216 -17.88 4.85 -8.64
N THR A 217 -17.70 5.37 -9.86
CA THR A 217 -16.50 5.21 -10.70
C THR A 217 -15.43 6.28 -10.45
N LEU A 218 -15.68 7.26 -9.57
CA LEU A 218 -14.79 8.39 -9.31
C LEU A 218 -14.42 9.24 -10.55
N GLU A 219 -15.16 9.11 -11.66
CA GLU A 219 -15.08 10.01 -12.83
C GLU A 219 -15.28 11.47 -12.44
N TRP A 220 -16.08 11.70 -11.39
CA TRP A 220 -16.24 13.00 -10.78
C TRP A 220 -16.21 12.88 -9.27
N THR A 221 -15.42 13.75 -8.64
CA THR A 221 -15.30 13.83 -7.19
C THR A 221 -15.14 15.27 -6.76
N ARG A 222 -15.55 15.55 -5.53
CA ARG A 222 -15.20 16.76 -4.79
C ARG A 222 -14.98 16.40 -3.34
N GLN A 223 -13.94 16.95 -2.75
CA GLN A 223 -13.55 16.64 -1.38
C GLN A 223 -13.26 17.93 -0.61
N ARG A 224 -13.60 17.93 0.67
CA ARG A 224 -13.16 18.91 1.65
C ARG A 224 -12.64 18.18 2.88
N LEU A 225 -11.49 18.63 3.35
CA LEU A 225 -10.96 18.28 4.66
C LEU A 225 -11.13 19.50 5.57
N VAL A 226 -11.61 19.25 6.79
CA VAL A 226 -11.64 20.24 7.85
C VAL A 226 -10.99 19.70 9.11
N LEU A 227 -10.43 20.61 9.89
CA LEU A 227 -9.99 20.37 11.25
C LEU A 227 -10.98 21.02 12.21
N ILE A 228 -11.32 20.31 13.29
CA ILE A 228 -12.25 20.75 14.32
C ILE A 228 -11.50 20.77 15.66
N ASP A 229 -11.56 21.89 16.37
CA ASP A 229 -10.97 22.00 17.71
C ASP A 229 -11.92 21.58 18.83
N ALA A 230 -11.37 21.48 20.04
CA ALA A 230 -12.13 21.11 21.24
C ALA A 230 -13.29 22.07 21.54
N LYS A 231 -13.19 23.34 21.11
CA LYS A 231 -14.25 24.35 21.26
C LYS A 231 -15.28 24.30 20.13
N GLY A 232 -15.01 23.54 19.07
CA GLY A 232 -15.87 23.34 17.92
C GLY A 232 -15.63 24.29 16.76
N MET A 233 -14.54 25.06 16.79
CA MET A 233 -14.13 25.86 15.64
C MET A 233 -13.73 24.95 14.49
N VAL A 234 -14.27 25.23 13.31
CA VAL A 234 -14.01 24.46 12.09
C VAL A 234 -13.10 25.27 11.18
N ARG A 235 -12.01 24.65 10.73
CA ARG A 235 -11.08 25.24 9.76
C ARG A 235 -10.97 24.33 8.54
N ALA A 236 -11.26 24.87 7.36
CA ALA A 236 -10.96 24.18 6.11
C ALA A 236 -9.45 24.10 5.90
N VAL A 237 -8.98 22.93 5.45
CA VAL A 237 -7.56 22.67 5.23
C VAL A 237 -7.40 22.04 3.85
N PRO A 238 -6.53 22.59 2.97
CA PRO A 238 -6.24 21.97 1.69
C PRO A 238 -5.62 20.57 1.87
N LEU A 239 -5.98 19.66 0.98
CA LEU A 239 -5.37 18.34 0.86
C LEU A 239 -4.76 18.24 -0.53
N GLU A 240 -3.44 18.17 -0.60
CA GLU A 240 -2.65 18.11 -1.82
C GLU A 240 -2.07 16.69 -1.99
N ASP A 241 -2.81 15.86 -2.71
CA ASP A 241 -2.33 14.60 -3.28
C ASP A 241 -2.69 14.60 -4.77
N PHE A 242 -1.69 14.86 -5.62
CA PHE A 242 -1.93 14.98 -7.07
C PHE A 242 -2.19 13.63 -7.76
N ARG A 243 -2.00 12.51 -7.06
CA ARG A 243 -2.19 11.16 -7.65
C ARG A 243 -3.58 10.59 -7.33
N LEU A 244 -4.11 10.88 -6.14
CA LEU A 244 -5.34 10.30 -5.63
C LEU A 244 -6.43 11.38 -5.56
N LYS A 245 -7.63 11.06 -6.06
CA LYS A 245 -8.71 12.06 -6.21
C LYS A 245 -9.54 12.26 -4.95
N VAL A 246 -9.65 11.22 -4.13
CA VAL A 246 -10.41 11.21 -2.87
C VAL A 246 -9.70 10.35 -1.85
N HIS A 247 -9.98 10.61 -0.58
CA HIS A 247 -9.33 10.01 0.58
C HIS A 247 -10.40 9.62 1.60
N ASP A 248 -10.33 8.40 2.09
CA ASP A 248 -11.07 7.93 3.27
C ASP A 248 -10.06 7.76 4.41
N LEU A 249 -10.23 8.52 5.49
CA LEU A 249 -9.33 8.52 6.64
C LEU A 249 -9.42 7.21 7.41
N LEU A 250 -8.28 6.73 7.90
CA LEU A 250 -8.17 5.50 8.69
C LEU A 250 -7.90 5.82 10.16
N HIS A 251 -6.81 6.54 10.42
CA HIS A 251 -6.39 6.98 11.75
C HIS A 251 -5.38 8.12 11.62
N ALA A 252 -5.16 8.81 12.74
CA ALA A 252 -4.08 9.75 12.90
C ALA A 252 -2.81 9.05 13.43
N LEU A 253 -1.65 9.59 13.07
CA LEU A 253 -0.33 9.14 13.55
C LEU A 253 0.67 10.29 13.39
N ASP A 254 1.67 10.38 14.25
CA ASP A 254 2.81 11.27 14.04
C ASP A 254 3.81 10.57 13.11
N ALA A 255 3.71 10.84 11.81
CA ALA A 255 4.39 10.03 10.80
C ALA A 255 5.87 10.42 10.64
N ASP A 256 6.25 11.67 10.94
CA ASP A 256 7.61 12.17 10.84
C ASP A 256 8.31 12.46 12.19
N GLY A 257 7.57 12.39 13.29
CA GLY A 257 8.08 12.55 14.65
C GLY A 257 8.10 14.00 15.15
N ASP A 258 7.44 14.92 14.46
CA ASP A 258 7.42 16.35 14.80
C ASP A 258 6.47 16.71 15.95
N GLY A 259 5.72 15.72 16.47
CA GLY A 259 4.76 15.86 17.56
C GLY A 259 3.38 16.34 17.13
N VAL A 260 3.14 16.50 15.83
CA VAL A 260 1.85 16.80 15.24
C VAL A 260 1.37 15.59 14.45
N ASP A 261 0.07 15.33 14.53
CA ASP A 261 -0.50 14.20 13.83
C ASP A 261 -0.66 14.48 12.33
N ASP A 262 -0.33 13.45 11.58
CA ASP A 262 -0.58 13.24 10.18
C ASP A 262 -1.77 12.29 9.98
N LEU A 263 -2.15 12.05 8.73
CA LEU A 263 -3.30 11.22 8.40
C LEU A 263 -2.89 10.01 7.58
N ALA A 264 -3.23 8.82 8.08
CA ALA A 264 -3.30 7.62 7.25
C ALA A 264 -4.66 7.57 6.54
N ALA A 265 -4.65 7.30 5.24
CA ALA A 265 -5.85 7.23 4.42
C ALA A 265 -5.78 6.15 3.35
N ILE A 266 -6.95 5.71 2.91
CA ILE A 266 -7.12 5.02 1.64
C ILE A 266 -7.46 6.07 0.59
N GLY A 267 -6.54 6.32 -0.33
CA GLY A 267 -6.79 7.20 -1.47
C GLY A 267 -7.24 6.42 -2.69
N ARG A 268 -8.15 7.00 -3.49
CA ARG A 268 -8.75 6.34 -4.65
C ARG A 268 -8.76 7.23 -5.89
N THR A 269 -8.75 6.59 -7.06
CA THR A 269 -8.94 7.17 -8.38
C THR A 269 -9.86 6.27 -9.21
N GLU A 270 -10.15 6.61 -10.46
CA GLU A 270 -11.14 5.92 -11.29
C GLU A 270 -10.88 4.43 -11.50
N ARG A 271 -9.61 4.03 -11.52
CA ARG A 271 -9.18 2.65 -11.84
C ARG A 271 -8.20 2.10 -10.82
N GLY A 272 -8.30 2.54 -9.56
CA GLY A 272 -7.41 2.03 -8.53
C GLY A 272 -7.29 2.94 -7.32
N GLY A 273 -6.22 2.73 -6.56
CA GLY A 273 -5.94 3.52 -5.38
C GLY A 273 -4.64 3.10 -4.71
N ALA A 274 -4.40 3.67 -3.52
CA ALA A 274 -3.27 3.32 -2.69
C ALA A 274 -3.56 3.63 -1.22
N THR A 275 -2.77 3.04 -0.33
CA THR A 275 -2.63 3.57 1.02
C THR A 275 -1.75 4.82 0.95
N SER A 276 -2.16 5.90 1.61
CA SER A 276 -1.44 7.18 1.62
C SER A 276 -1.23 7.65 3.06
N ILE A 277 -0.09 8.30 3.30
CA ILE A 277 0.19 9.06 4.52
C ILE A 277 0.29 10.52 4.12
N LEU A 278 -0.55 11.35 4.71
CA LEU A 278 -0.67 12.77 4.42
C LEU A 278 -0.09 13.54 5.60
N ARG A 279 1.06 14.18 5.39
CA ARG A 279 1.72 15.01 6.39
C ARG A 279 1.03 16.36 6.54
N PHE A 280 0.82 16.82 7.76
CA PHE A 280 0.34 18.17 8.03
C PHE A 280 1.48 19.19 8.02
N ASP A 281 1.54 20.03 6.99
CA ASP A 281 2.43 21.19 6.97
C ASP A 281 1.81 22.32 7.81
N ARG A 282 2.39 22.56 8.99
CA ARG A 282 1.92 23.60 9.92
C ARG A 282 2.08 25.02 9.36
N ALA A 283 3.15 25.27 8.61
CA ALA A 283 3.46 26.58 8.08
C ALA A 283 2.51 26.92 6.91
N ALA A 284 2.36 25.98 5.97
CA ALA A 284 1.44 26.14 4.84
C ALA A 284 -0.02 25.82 5.19
N ARG A 285 -0.28 25.26 6.38
CA ARG A 285 -1.61 24.86 6.89
C ARG A 285 -2.37 23.98 5.91
N ARG A 286 -1.72 22.92 5.41
CA ARG A 286 -2.27 21.97 4.45
C ARG A 286 -1.75 20.56 4.70
N PHE A 287 -2.49 19.57 4.23
CA PHE A 287 -2.00 18.20 4.15
C PHE A 287 -1.34 17.96 2.79
N THR A 288 -0.15 17.39 2.80
CA THR A 288 0.58 16.97 1.58
C THR A 288 0.95 15.51 1.69
N ARG A 289 0.96 14.77 0.58
CA ARG A 289 1.41 13.36 0.62
C ARG A 289 2.87 13.25 1.07
N LEU A 290 3.10 12.54 2.17
CA LEU A 290 4.42 12.14 2.66
C LEU A 290 4.91 10.88 1.94
N ALA A 291 4.06 9.85 1.93
CA ALA A 291 4.36 8.56 1.31
C ALA A 291 3.08 7.91 0.79
N SER A 292 3.21 7.04 -0.22
CA SER A 292 2.12 6.17 -0.66
C SER A 292 2.63 4.79 -1.02
N GLY A 293 1.83 3.77 -0.72
CA GLY A 293 2.17 2.39 -0.98
C GLY A 293 0.95 1.49 -1.08
N PHE A 294 1.19 0.21 -1.36
CA PHE A 294 0.15 -0.79 -1.60
C PHE A 294 -0.85 -0.35 -2.66
N ALA A 295 -0.34 0.25 -3.75
CA ALA A 295 -1.18 0.65 -4.85
C ALA A 295 -1.83 -0.56 -5.51
N TRP A 296 -3.09 -0.41 -5.91
CA TRP A 296 -3.83 -1.41 -6.69
C TRP A 296 -4.48 -0.74 -7.89
N GLU A 297 -4.75 -1.57 -8.90
CA GLU A 297 -5.48 -1.19 -10.10
C GLU A 297 -6.73 -2.07 -10.20
N ASP A 298 -7.85 -1.46 -10.52
CA ASP A 298 -9.09 -2.19 -10.81
C ASP A 298 -8.96 -2.74 -12.24
N ARG A 299 -9.01 -4.06 -12.38
CA ARG A 299 -8.93 -4.75 -13.68
C ARG A 299 -10.30 -4.89 -14.33
#